data_AF-A0A4Q3KVQ9-F1
#
_entry.id   AF-A0A4Q3KVQ9-F1
#
_cell.length_a   1.000
_cell.length_b   1.000
_cell.length_c   1.000
_cell.angle_alpha   90.00
_cell.angle_beta   90.00
_cell.angle_gamma   90.00
#
_symmetry.space_group_name_H-M   'P 1'
#
loop_
_entity.id
_entity.type
_entity.pdbx_description
1 polymer ?
#
loop_
_entity_poly.entity_id
_entity_poly.type
_entity_poly.pdbx_seq_one_letter_code
_entity_poly.pdbx_strand_id
1 'polypeptide(L)'
;MFEIAQILLFIVGVVVGGACLAPPLWWLGQWGIAVDWVPQLQPFTFDKYLNRALLVSALAGLPVLLRKLRLRSWADLGIAPNPHWRRDLLLG
;
A
#
# COMPACT_ATOMS: atom_id res chain seq x y z
N MET A 1 -8.37 -18.22 -16.11
CA MET A 1 -9.07 -18.65 -14.87
C MET A 1 -8.14 -18.55 -13.65
N PHE A 2 -6.89 -18.99 -13.74
CA PHE A 2 -5.92 -18.89 -12.63
C PHE A 2 -5.53 -17.44 -12.26
N GLU A 3 -5.58 -16.48 -13.20
CA GLU A 3 -5.20 -15.09 -12.88
C GLU A 3 -6.18 -14.43 -11.91
N ILE A 4 -7.49 -14.67 -12.10
CA ILE A 4 -8.54 -14.12 -11.23
C ILE A 4 -8.37 -14.62 -9.79
N ALA A 5 -8.00 -15.89 -9.61
CA ALA A 5 -7.75 -16.46 -8.29
C ALA A 5 -6.54 -15.82 -7.59
N GLN A 6 -5.49 -15.46 -8.34
CA GLN A 6 -4.33 -14.76 -7.78
C GLN A 6 -4.66 -13.33 -7.36
N ILE A 7 -5.46 -12.62 -8.16
CA ILE A 7 -5.95 -11.28 -7.83
C ILE A 7 -6.84 -11.34 -6.59
N LEU A 8 -7.76 -12.31 -6.50
CA LEU A 8 -8.59 -12.52 -5.31
C LEU A 8 -7.75 -12.82 -4.07
N LEU A 9 -6.76 -13.72 -4.17
CA LEU A 9 -5.85 -14.02 -3.07
C LEU A 9 -5.09 -12.77 -2.62
N PHE A 10 -4.67 -11.93 -3.56
CA PHE A 10 -4.03 -10.66 -3.26
C PHE A 10 -4.97 -9.71 -2.51
N ILE A 11 -6.19 -9.51 -2.99
CA ILE A 11 -7.19 -8.66 -2.33
C ILE A 11 -7.45 -9.17 -0.90
N VAL A 12 -7.68 -10.47 -0.73
CA VAL A 12 -7.87 -11.08 0.58
C VAL A 12 -6.65 -10.85 1.47
N GLY A 13 -5.44 -11.06 0.95
CA GLY A 13 -4.21 -10.82 1.68
C GLY A 13 -4.04 -9.36 2.11
N VAL A 14 -4.39 -8.40 1.25
CA VAL A 14 -4.39 -6.97 1.57
C VAL A 14 -5.41 -6.63 2.65
N VAL A 15 -6.62 -7.18 2.56
CA VAL A 15 -7.67 -6.96 3.56
C VAL A 15 -7.28 -7.54 4.90
N VAL A 16 -6.78 -8.78 4.94
CA VAL A 16 -6.30 -9.43 6.17
C VAL A 16 -5.10 -8.67 6.75
N GLY A 17 -4.13 -8.30 5.92
CA GLY A 17 -2.98 -7.50 6.34
C GLY A 17 -3.39 -6.15 6.92
N GLY A 18 -4.30 -5.44 6.26
CA GLY A 18 -4.78 -4.14 6.71
C GLY A 18 -5.60 -4.24 7.99
N ALA A 19 -6.43 -5.28 8.12
CA ALA A 19 -7.19 -5.56 9.33
C ALA A 19 -6.27 -5.92 10.51
N CYS A 20 -5.17 -6.64 10.29
CA CYS A 20 -4.17 -6.93 11.33
C CYS A 20 -3.33 -5.70 11.71
N LEU A 21 -3.05 -4.81 10.75
CA LEU A 21 -2.26 -3.59 10.97
C LEU A 21 -3.08 -2.44 11.59
N ALA A 22 -4.40 -2.41 11.40
CA ALA A 22 -5.24 -1.32 11.89
C ALA A 22 -5.24 -1.18 13.44
N PRO A 23 -5.39 -2.26 14.25
CA PRO A 23 -5.31 -2.17 15.70
C PRO A 23 -3.98 -1.62 16.26
N PRO A 24 -2.79 -2.11 15.84
CA PRO A 24 -1.53 -1.53 16.32
C PRO A 24 -1.34 -0.08 15.87
N LEU A 25 -1.77 0.29 14.65
CA LEU A 25 -1.75 1.69 14.20
C LEU A 25 -2.63 2.60 15.06
N TRP A 26 -3.82 2.11 15.45
CA TRP A 26 -4.73 2.83 16.33
C TRP A 26 -4.13 3.04 17.72
N TRP A 27 -3.57 1.99 18.33
CA TRP A 27 -2.93 2.11 19.64
C TRP A 27 -1.73 3.06 19.62
N LEU A 28 -0.90 3.04 18.58
CA LEU A 28 0.20 3.98 18.43
C LEU A 28 -0.30 5.43 18.28
N GLY A 29 -1.37 5.64 17.51
CA GLY A 29 -2.01 6.95 17.37
C GLY A 29 -2.53 7.47 18.71
N GLN A 30 -3.25 6.64 19.46
CA GLN A 30 -3.77 7.00 20.78
C GLN A 30 -2.67 7.26 21.80
N TRP A 31 -1.60 6.48 21.78
CA TRP A 31 -0.44 6.71 22.64
C TRP A 31 0.26 8.04 22.30
N GLY A 32 0.42 8.36 21.01
CA GLY A 32 0.99 9.64 20.57
C GLY A 32 0.11 10.86 20.89
N ILE A 33 -1.22 10.68 20.94
CA ILE A 33 -2.16 11.70 21.44
C ILE A 33 -2.00 11.87 22.96
N ALA A 34 -1.89 10.76 23.72
CA ALA A 34 -1.78 10.81 25.18
C ALA A 34 -0.47 11.47 25.67
N VAL A 35 0.61 11.36 24.89
CA VAL A 35 1.92 11.99 25.16
C VAL A 35 2.04 13.38 24.50
N ASP A 36 0.97 13.88 23.88
CA ASP A 36 0.89 15.18 23.21
C ASP A 36 1.91 15.38 22.07
N TRP A 37 2.43 14.29 21.51
CA TRP A 37 3.34 14.31 20.36
C TRP A 37 2.62 14.63 19.07
N VAL A 38 1.39 14.13 18.92
CA VAL A 38 0.60 14.31 17.69
C VAL A 38 -0.88 14.53 18.00
N PRO A 39 -1.23 15.62 18.73
CA PRO A 39 -2.61 15.91 19.13
C PRO A 39 -3.56 16.09 17.93
N GLN A 40 -3.03 16.38 16.75
CA GLN A 40 -3.78 16.54 15.50
C GLN A 40 -4.48 15.26 15.05
N LEU A 41 -4.16 14.09 15.64
CA LEU A 41 -4.85 12.83 15.36
C LEU A 41 -6.11 12.61 16.20
N GLN A 42 -6.39 13.43 17.22
CA GLN A 42 -7.64 13.36 18.01
C GLN A 42 -8.93 13.28 17.18
N PRO A 43 -9.14 14.12 16.13
CA PRO A 43 -10.38 14.09 15.37
C PRO A 43 -10.48 12.88 14.43
N PHE A 44 -9.43 12.06 14.28
CA PHE A 44 -9.47 10.91 13.41
C PHE A 44 -10.01 9.68 14.14
N THR A 45 -11.10 9.16 13.59
CA THR A 45 -11.76 7.93 14.00
C THR A 45 -11.06 6.70 13.39
N PHE A 46 -11.35 5.51 13.94
CA PHE A 46 -10.70 4.25 13.58
C PHE A 46 -10.78 3.92 12.08
N ASP A 47 -11.84 4.34 11.38
CA ASP A 47 -12.03 4.15 9.94
C ASP A 47 -10.87 4.74 9.11
N LYS A 48 -10.31 5.90 9.50
CA LYS A 48 -9.17 6.48 8.79
C LYS A 48 -7.90 5.65 8.96
N TYR A 49 -7.69 5.07 10.14
CA TYR A 49 -6.56 4.20 10.39
C TYR A 49 -6.70 2.89 9.63
N LEU A 50 -7.89 2.31 9.58
CA LEU A 50 -8.17 1.12 8.77
C LEU A 50 -7.92 1.37 7.29
N ASN A 51 -8.43 2.49 6.74
CA ASN A 51 -8.24 2.82 5.33
C ASN A 51 -6.74 2.98 4.99
N ARG A 52 -5.98 3.69 5.84
CA ARG A 52 -4.52 3.81 5.68
C ARG A 52 -3.80 2.47 5.83
N ALA A 53 -4.21 1.63 6.77
CA ALA A 53 -3.63 0.30 6.97
C ALA A 53 -3.88 -0.63 5.77
N LEU A 54 -5.06 -0.53 5.15
CA LEU A 54 -5.38 -1.23 3.89
C LEU A 54 -4.50 -0.73 2.75
N LEU A 55 -4.31 0.58 2.61
CA LEU A 55 -3.40 1.16 1.60
C LEU A 55 -1.94 0.73 1.82
N VAL A 56 -1.46 0.76 3.06
CA VAL A 56 -0.11 0.30 3.41
C VAL A 56 0.04 -1.19 3.10
N SER A 57 -0.97 -2.00 3.42
CA SER A 57 -0.98 -3.44 3.11
C SER A 57 -1.02 -3.71 1.61
N ALA A 58 -1.77 -2.91 0.85
CA ALA A 58 -1.80 -2.97 -0.60
C ALA A 58 -0.43 -2.66 -1.20
N LEU A 59 0.22 -1.59 -0.72
CA LEU A 59 1.57 -1.20 -1.12
C LEU A 59 2.62 -2.26 -0.76
N ALA A 60 2.52 -2.85 0.44
CA ALA A 60 3.43 -3.91 0.87
C ALA A 60 3.22 -5.22 0.11
N GLY A 61 1.98 -5.53 -0.28
CA GLY A 61 1.64 -6.72 -1.08
C GLY A 61 1.95 -6.56 -2.57
N LEU A 62 1.93 -5.33 -3.09
CA LEU A 62 2.22 -5.01 -4.50
C LEU A 62 3.53 -5.63 -5.01
N PRO A 63 4.68 -5.53 -4.32
CA PRO A 63 5.91 -6.18 -4.75
C PRO A 63 5.82 -7.71 -4.72
N VAL A 64 5.02 -8.31 -3.83
CA VAL A 64 4.79 -9.77 -3.80
C VAL A 64 3.97 -10.20 -5.01
N LEU A 65 2.93 -9.44 -5.36
CA LEU A 65 2.10 -9.70 -6.54
C LEU A 65 2.91 -9.55 -7.84
N LEU A 66 3.67 -8.46 -7.98
CA LEU A 66 4.54 -8.23 -9.14
C LEU A 66 5.58 -9.36 -9.31
N ARG A 67 6.18 -9.82 -8.20
CA ARG A 67 7.10 -10.98 -8.22
C ARG A 67 6.40 -12.26 -8.64
N LYS A 68 5.17 -12.53 -8.16
CA LYS A 68 4.40 -13.74 -8.53
C LYS A 68 3.96 -13.74 -9.99
N LEU A 69 3.64 -12.58 -10.55
CA LEU A 69 3.31 -12.42 -11.96
C LEU A 69 4.53 -12.50 -12.90
N ARG A 70 5.76 -12.68 -12.36
CA ARG A 70 7.02 -12.66 -13.13
C ARG A 70 7.23 -11.39 -13.98
N LEU A 71 6.44 -10.34 -13.76
CA LEU A 71 6.65 -9.01 -14.32
C LEU A 71 7.86 -8.38 -13.61
N ARG A 72 9.04 -8.90 -13.94
CA ARG A 72 10.32 -8.53 -13.30
C ARG A 72 10.94 -7.31 -13.97
N SER A 73 10.37 -6.88 -15.09
CA SER A 73 10.85 -5.79 -15.93
C SER A 73 9.69 -5.01 -16.54
N TRP A 74 9.83 -3.68 -16.62
CA TRP A 74 8.99 -2.81 -17.45
C TRP A 74 8.94 -3.27 -18.92
N ALA A 75 9.93 -4.05 -19.36
CA ALA A 75 9.96 -4.70 -20.67
C ALA A 75 8.87 -5.77 -20.86
N ASP A 76 8.43 -6.46 -19.80
CA ASP A 76 7.34 -7.45 -19.90
C ASP A 76 5.97 -6.77 -20.08
N LEU A 77 5.87 -5.48 -19.70
CA LEU A 77 4.71 -4.62 -19.93
C LEU A 77 4.77 -3.92 -21.31
N GLY A 78 5.78 -4.21 -22.13
CA GLY A 78 6.01 -3.53 -23.42
C GLY A 78 6.50 -2.08 -23.26
N ILE A 79 6.85 -1.67 -22.04
CA ILE A 79 7.34 -0.32 -21.75
C ILE A 79 8.86 -0.33 -21.94
N ALA A 80 9.31 0.13 -23.10
CA ALA A 80 10.72 0.33 -23.37
C ALA A 80 11.30 1.32 -22.34
N PRO A 81 12.49 1.06 -21.77
CA PRO A 81 13.13 2.01 -20.86
C PRO A 81 13.36 3.33 -21.61
N ASN A 82 12.69 4.42 -21.21
CA ASN A 82 12.93 5.73 -21.78
C ASN A 82 14.24 6.30 -21.18
N PRO A 83 15.33 6.45 -21.97
CA PRO A 83 16.59 6.99 -21.47
C PRO A 83 16.47 8.44 -20.98
N HIS A 84 15.42 9.17 -21.38
CA HIS A 84 15.22 10.59 -21.05
C HIS A 84 14.12 10.84 -20.00
N TRP A 85 13.68 9.81 -19.27
CA TRP A 85 12.57 9.90 -18.31
C TRP A 85 12.64 11.07 -17.31
N ARG A 86 13.85 11.50 -16.93
CA ARG A 86 14.05 12.65 -16.03
C ARG A 86 13.77 14.01 -16.68
N ARG A 87 14.02 14.15 -17.98
CA ARG A 87 13.75 15.40 -18.71
C ARG A 87 12.27 15.57 -18.99
N ASP A 88 11.58 14.47 -19.33
CA ASP A 88 10.14 14.49 -19.58
C ASP A 88 9.32 14.78 -18.31
N LEU A 89 9.78 14.32 -17.13
CA LEU A 89 9.15 14.65 -15.84
C LEU A 89 9.33 16.11 -15.40
N LEU A 90 10.35 16.81 -15.91
CA LEU A 90 10.63 18.21 -15.55
C LEU A 90 9.93 19.21 -16.48
N LEU A 91 9.45 18.76 -17.64
CA LEU A 91 8.74 19.58 -18.63
C LEU A 91 7.22 19.32 -18.64
N GLY A 92 6.74 18.45 -17.74
CA GLY A 92 5.32 18.16 -17.53
C GLY A 92 4.66 19.05 -16.49
#